data_AF-A0A1B1CHW6-F1
#
_entry.id   AF-A0A1B1CHW6-F1
#
_cell.length_a   1.000
_cell.length_b   1.000
_cell.length_c   1.000
_cell.angle_alpha   90.00
_cell.angle_beta   90.00
_cell.angle_gamma   90.00
#
_symmetry.space_group_name_H-M   'P 1'
#
loop_
_entity.id
_entity.type
_entity.pdbx_description
1 polymer ?
#
loop_
_entity_poly.entity_id
_entity_poly.type
_entity_poly.pdbx_seq_one_letter_code
_entity_poly.pdbx_strand_id
1 'polypeptide(L)'
;MEKIPTIGLDIAKHVFQVHGVNDAGAIVCRRRLRRDDVVGFSRALPPCLIGIEVCATGHHWARVLMALGHKARLIPASYVKPYVKRQKNDATDAEAICEAVTRPTMRFVPVKSEEQQSVLMLHRVRELLIRQRTMLVNALRGHLAEFGIVTQQGIAGVGMLIALIEDGDHDLIPSLARSALLLLIGQLREVHEKVSEMDRQIHAWHRSNELSRRLETIPGFGPITASAIAATVTDASLFKSGPTIGRVDRPRTAAELIGWQRPSRKDQQTRRSLSPPASRRWGACGTSFQPQG
;
A
#
# COMPACT_ATOMS: atom_id res chain seq x y z
N MET A 1 -2.80 32.76 27.71
CA MET A 1 -3.29 31.44 27.29
C MET A 1 -2.72 30.40 28.25
N GLU A 2 -3.56 29.58 28.86
CA GLU A 2 -3.10 28.45 29.68
C GLU A 2 -2.30 27.49 28.79
N LYS A 3 -1.19 26.96 29.30
CA LYS A 3 -0.27 26.11 28.55
C LYS A 3 -0.94 24.77 28.24
N ILE A 4 -0.90 24.33 26.98
CA ILE A 4 -1.44 23.04 26.54
C ILE A 4 -0.27 22.10 26.18
N PRO A 5 0.37 21.44 27.16
CA PRO A 5 1.52 20.56 26.95
C PRO A 5 1.19 19.32 26.12
N THR A 6 -0.05 18.81 26.17
CA THR A 6 -0.45 17.58 25.47
C THR A 6 -1.79 17.75 24.76
N ILE A 7 -1.86 17.26 23.52
CA ILE A 7 -3.06 17.21 22.70
C ILE A 7 -3.26 15.80 22.15
N GLY A 8 -4.48 15.30 22.21
CA GLY A 8 -4.97 14.25 21.32
C GLY A 8 -5.71 14.86 20.14
N LEU A 9 -5.31 14.46 18.94
CA LEU A 9 -5.88 14.91 17.68
C LEU A 9 -6.50 13.72 16.95
N ASP A 10 -7.83 13.68 16.90
CA ASP A 10 -8.55 12.78 16.02
C ASP A 10 -8.73 13.42 14.63
N ILE A 11 -8.44 12.64 13.59
CA ILE A 11 -8.30 13.12 12.21
C ILE A 11 -9.31 12.43 11.30
N ALA A 12 -10.30 13.20 10.82
CA ALA A 12 -11.17 12.78 9.72
C ALA A 12 -10.86 13.55 8.43
N LYS A 13 -11.66 13.31 7.38
CA LYS A 13 -11.43 13.88 6.04
C LYS A 13 -11.48 15.41 6.03
N HIS A 14 -12.48 15.99 6.69
CA HIS A 14 -12.76 17.44 6.67
C HIS A 14 -12.79 18.08 8.06
N VAL A 15 -12.94 17.27 9.10
CA VAL A 15 -13.18 17.70 10.47
C VAL A 15 -12.19 16.99 11.38
N PHE A 16 -11.67 17.73 12.35
CA PHE A 16 -10.69 17.26 13.32
C PHE A 16 -11.24 17.54 14.71
N GLN A 17 -10.98 16.65 15.65
CA GLN A 17 -11.27 16.91 17.06
C GLN A 17 -9.98 17.04 17.83
N VAL A 18 -9.89 18.14 18.58
CA VAL A 18 -8.79 18.45 19.46
C VAL A 18 -9.25 18.23 20.89
N HIS A 19 -8.45 17.49 21.65
CA HIS A 19 -8.55 17.38 23.09
C HIS A 19 -7.21 17.75 23.71
N GLY A 20 -7.13 18.84 24.45
CA GLY A 20 -5.91 19.35 25.08
C GLY A 20 -6.02 19.40 26.59
N VAL A 21 -4.96 18.96 27.27
CA VAL A 21 -4.86 18.93 28.74
C VAL A 21 -3.65 19.71 29.24
N ASN A 22 -3.74 20.30 30.44
CA ASN A 22 -2.62 20.94 31.13
C ASN A 22 -1.71 19.92 31.83
N ASP A 23 -0.66 20.42 32.52
CA ASP A 23 0.32 19.57 33.22
C ASP A 23 -0.32 18.75 34.37
N ALA A 24 -1.47 19.19 34.91
CA ALA A 24 -2.25 18.45 35.92
C ALA A 24 -3.26 17.45 35.30
N GLY A 25 -3.32 17.34 33.97
CA GLY A 25 -4.29 16.51 33.26
C GLY A 25 -5.70 17.11 33.18
N ALA A 26 -5.90 18.36 33.61
CA ALA A 26 -7.18 19.04 33.48
C ALA A 26 -7.38 19.49 32.02
N ILE A 27 -8.63 19.39 31.56
CA ILE A 27 -8.99 19.73 30.18
C ILE A 27 -8.96 21.25 30.02
N VAL A 28 -8.13 21.73 29.10
CA VAL A 28 -7.97 23.16 28.78
C VAL A 28 -8.44 23.50 27.37
N CYS A 29 -8.58 22.50 26.49
CA CYS A 29 -9.09 22.71 25.14
C CYS A 29 -9.90 21.51 24.67
N ARG A 30 -11.12 21.76 24.21
CA ARG A 30 -11.89 20.82 23.39
C ARG A 30 -12.46 21.59 22.21
N ARG A 31 -12.03 21.24 21.00
CA ARG A 31 -12.41 22.01 19.81
C ARG A 31 -12.54 21.14 18.58
N ARG A 32 -13.61 21.41 17.84
CA ARG A 32 -13.79 20.92 16.48
C ARG A 32 -13.12 21.90 15.50
N LEU A 33 -12.24 21.41 14.64
CA LEU A 33 -11.55 22.20 13.63
C LEU A 33 -11.93 21.73 12.24
N ARG A 34 -12.05 22.66 11.28
CA ARG A 34 -12.01 22.30 9.86
C ARG A 34 -10.57 22.05 9.45
N ARG A 35 -10.40 21.29 8.37
CA ARG A 35 -9.09 20.96 7.80
C ARG A 35 -8.17 22.18 7.64
N ASP A 36 -8.70 23.29 7.13
CA ASP A 36 -7.93 24.50 6.83
C ASP A 36 -7.54 25.27 8.10
N ASP A 37 -8.27 25.06 9.21
CA ASP A 37 -8.02 25.72 10.48
C ASP A 37 -6.89 25.04 11.28
N VAL A 38 -6.56 23.78 10.99
CA VAL A 38 -5.61 22.99 11.79
C VAL A 38 -4.24 23.67 11.85
N VAL A 39 -3.73 24.16 10.72
CA VAL A 39 -2.41 24.82 10.66
C VAL A 39 -2.42 26.13 11.46
N GLY A 40 -3.48 26.94 11.30
CA GLY A 40 -3.62 28.19 12.05
C GLY A 40 -3.72 27.96 13.55
N PHE A 41 -4.52 26.97 13.96
CA PHE A 41 -4.65 26.55 15.35
C PHE A 41 -3.31 26.09 15.93
N SER A 42 -2.59 25.20 15.25
CA SER A 42 -1.31 24.68 15.73
C SER A 42 -0.23 25.77 15.82
N ARG A 43 -0.15 26.69 14.85
CA ARG A 43 0.80 27.83 14.89
C ARG A 43 0.59 28.76 16.08
N ALA A 44 -0.66 28.92 16.54
CA ALA A 44 -0.97 29.76 17.69
C ALA A 44 -0.57 29.12 19.03
N LEU A 45 -0.22 27.83 19.04
CA LEU A 45 0.18 27.10 20.24
C LEU A 45 1.71 27.06 20.38
N PRO A 46 2.23 27.17 21.61
CA PRO A 46 3.61 26.78 21.88
C PRO A 46 3.87 25.30 21.51
N PRO A 47 5.14 24.90 21.29
CA PRO A 47 5.52 23.51 21.10
C PRO A 47 4.93 22.59 22.18
N CYS A 48 4.28 21.50 21.75
CA CYS A 48 3.59 20.56 22.62
C CYS A 48 3.65 19.14 22.08
N LEU A 49 3.27 18.15 22.89
CA LEU A 49 3.11 16.77 22.49
C LEU A 49 1.75 16.58 21.82
N ILE A 50 1.73 16.05 20.60
CA ILE A 50 0.47 15.78 19.87
C ILE A 50 0.39 14.29 19.55
N GLY A 51 -0.57 13.60 20.16
CA GLY A 51 -0.96 12.25 19.80
C GLY A 51 -1.91 12.25 18.61
N ILE A 52 -1.70 11.32 17.68
CA ILE A 52 -2.54 11.11 16.50
C ILE A 52 -2.74 9.61 16.32
N GLU A 53 -3.97 9.15 16.14
CA GLU A 53 -4.20 7.77 15.72
C GLU A 53 -3.72 7.57 14.27
N VAL A 54 -3.07 6.43 13.99
CA VAL A 54 -2.64 6.09 12.64
C VAL A 54 -3.86 5.95 11.73
N CYS A 55 -3.99 6.90 10.80
CA CYS A 55 -5.00 6.90 9.75
C CYS A 55 -4.37 7.23 8.38
N ALA A 56 -5.17 7.20 7.31
CA ALA A 56 -4.70 7.44 5.94
C ALA A 56 -3.96 8.79 5.76
N THR A 57 -4.34 9.82 6.54
CA THR A 57 -3.72 11.15 6.47
C THR A 57 -2.80 11.46 7.65
N GLY A 58 -2.66 10.54 8.62
CA GLY A 58 -1.92 10.76 9.85
C GLY A 58 -0.44 11.08 9.63
N HIS A 59 0.23 10.40 8.69
CA HIS A 59 1.63 10.69 8.35
C HIS A 59 1.84 12.12 7.82
N HIS A 60 0.93 12.61 6.96
CA HIS A 60 1.00 13.97 6.44
C HIS A 60 0.84 14.99 7.58
N TRP A 61 -0.21 14.83 8.40
CA TRP A 61 -0.46 15.75 9.50
C TRP A 61 0.64 15.72 10.56
N ALA A 62 1.18 14.55 10.89
CA ALA A 62 2.31 14.45 11.79
C ALA A 62 3.52 15.25 11.27
N ARG A 63 3.86 15.13 9.98
CA ARG A 63 4.94 15.95 9.37
C ARG A 63 4.64 17.44 9.41
N VAL A 64 3.41 17.85 9.08
CA VAL A 64 3.00 19.26 9.14
C VAL A 64 3.17 19.82 10.56
N LEU A 65 2.69 19.10 11.57
CA LEU A 65 2.77 19.51 12.97
C LEU A 65 4.21 19.51 13.49
N MET A 66 5.04 18.56 13.06
CA MET A 66 6.47 18.56 13.37
C MET A 66 7.19 19.76 12.76
N ALA A 67 6.87 20.14 11.52
CA ALA A 67 7.43 21.33 10.87
C ALA A 67 7.02 22.64 11.57
N LEU A 68 5.90 22.65 12.30
CA LEU A 68 5.47 23.76 13.17
C LEU A 68 6.14 23.74 14.55
N GLY A 69 7.02 22.77 14.83
CA GLY A 69 7.76 22.67 16.09
C GLY A 69 7.13 21.76 17.15
N HIS A 70 6.02 21.10 16.87
CA HIS A 70 5.39 20.17 17.81
C HIS A 70 6.03 18.78 17.78
N LYS A 71 5.91 18.06 18.89
CA LYS A 71 6.28 16.64 18.97
C LYS A 71 5.07 15.78 18.60
N ALA A 72 4.88 15.51 17.32
CA ALA A 72 3.81 14.62 16.86
C ALA A 72 4.20 13.14 17.04
N ARG A 73 3.26 12.33 17.54
CA ARG A 73 3.43 10.88 17.73
C ARG A 73 2.22 10.13 17.18
N LEU A 74 2.47 9.16 16.29
CA LEU A 74 1.42 8.31 15.74
C LEU A 74 1.21 7.06 16.62
N ILE A 75 -0.04 6.74 16.93
CA ILE A 75 -0.42 5.61 17.80
C ILE A 75 -1.23 4.60 16.98
N PRO A 76 -0.90 3.29 17.02
CA PRO A 76 -1.74 2.26 16.40
C PRO A 76 -3.17 2.28 16.97
N ALA A 77 -4.17 2.12 16.11
CA ALA A 77 -5.58 2.09 16.53
C ALA A 77 -5.89 1.04 17.61
N SER A 78 -5.24 -0.12 17.53
CA SER A 78 -5.34 -1.18 18.53
C SER A 78 -4.86 -0.76 19.92
N TYR A 79 -3.99 0.25 20.01
CA TYR A 79 -3.48 0.78 21.26
C TYR A 79 -4.26 2.00 21.76
N VAL A 80 -5.00 2.68 20.89
CA VAL A 80 -5.96 3.74 21.28
C VAL A 80 -7.24 3.12 21.81
N LYS A 81 -7.73 2.03 21.19
CA LYS A 81 -9.00 1.38 21.51
C LYS A 81 -9.25 1.14 23.01
N PRO A 82 -8.29 0.68 23.83
CA PRO A 82 -8.52 0.46 25.27
C PRO A 82 -8.84 1.74 26.07
N TYR A 83 -8.53 2.92 25.52
CA TYR A 83 -8.77 4.22 26.14
C TYR A 83 -10.11 4.85 25.70
N VAL A 84 -10.79 4.27 24.72
CA VAL A 84 -12.09 4.77 24.24
C VAL A 84 -13.19 4.36 25.21
N LYS A 85 -13.89 5.36 25.77
CA LYS A 85 -15.02 5.16 26.70
C LYS A 85 -16.27 4.66 25.95
N ARG A 86 -17.27 4.16 26.69
CA ARG A 86 -18.44 3.40 26.20
C ARG A 86 -19.16 3.94 24.94
N GLN A 87 -19.07 5.23 24.62
CA GLN A 87 -19.67 5.82 23.41
C GLN A 87 -18.58 6.32 22.45
N LYS A 88 -18.51 5.69 21.28
CA LYS A 88 -17.61 6.11 20.21
C LYS A 88 -18.14 7.38 19.55
N ASN A 89 -17.36 8.45 19.63
CA ASN A 89 -17.51 9.65 18.82
C ASN A 89 -16.14 10.31 18.70
N ASP A 90 -15.97 11.18 17.70
CA ASP A 90 -14.69 11.81 17.38
C ASP A 90 -14.06 12.56 18.60
N ALA A 91 -14.88 13.13 19.50
CA ALA A 91 -14.38 13.84 20.69
C ALA A 91 -13.87 12.88 21.77
N THR A 92 -14.55 11.75 21.98
CA THR A 92 -14.08 10.65 22.85
C THR A 92 -12.82 10.02 22.28
N ASP A 93 -12.72 9.89 20.95
CA ASP A 93 -11.55 9.34 20.28
C ASP A 93 -10.34 10.30 20.45
N ALA A 94 -10.53 11.61 20.31
CA ALA A 94 -9.49 12.61 20.61
C ALA A 94 -9.02 12.57 22.08
N GLU A 95 -9.94 12.38 23.04
CA GLU A 95 -9.61 12.18 24.45
C GLU A 95 -8.78 10.91 24.67
N ALA A 96 -9.20 9.79 24.09
CA ALA A 96 -8.49 8.52 24.18
C ALA A 96 -7.06 8.60 23.61
N ILE A 97 -6.89 9.32 22.49
CA ILE A 97 -5.57 9.60 21.89
C ILE A 97 -4.71 10.46 22.83
N CYS A 98 -5.30 11.51 23.43
CA CYS A 98 -4.63 12.40 24.38
C CYS A 98 -4.14 11.63 25.61
N GLU A 99 -4.94 10.69 26.10
CA GLU A 99 -4.55 9.85 27.21
C GLU A 99 -3.44 8.87 26.79
N ALA A 100 -3.63 8.15 25.67
CA ALA A 100 -2.69 7.14 25.18
C ALA A 100 -1.29 7.70 24.91
N VAL A 101 -1.16 8.91 24.35
CA VAL A 101 0.14 9.48 23.95
C VAL A 101 1.08 9.72 25.14
N THR A 102 0.53 9.90 26.34
CA THR A 102 1.29 10.17 27.57
C THR A 102 1.84 8.91 28.23
N ARG A 103 1.35 7.73 27.83
CA ARG A 103 1.66 6.48 28.53
C ARG A 103 3.15 6.11 28.35
N PRO A 104 3.92 5.91 29.44
CA PRO A 104 5.37 5.67 29.33
C PRO A 104 5.75 4.43 28.53
N THR A 105 4.90 3.41 28.54
CA THR A 105 5.11 2.13 27.83
C THR A 105 4.52 2.12 26.42
N MET A 106 3.96 3.25 25.95
CA MET A 106 3.33 3.34 24.64
C MET A 106 4.35 3.14 23.52
N ARG A 107 3.97 2.34 22.51
CA ARG A 107 4.76 2.20 21.28
C ARG A 107 4.13 3.03 20.19
N PHE A 108 4.96 3.81 19.52
CA PHE A 108 4.54 4.73 18.47
C PHE A 108 4.93 4.19 17.10
N VAL A 109 4.10 4.48 16.11
CA VAL A 109 4.47 4.29 14.71
C VAL A 109 5.36 5.45 14.31
N PRO A 110 6.57 5.21 13.79
CA PRO A 110 7.40 6.33 13.36
C PRO A 110 6.77 7.05 12.17
N VAL A 111 6.94 8.36 12.14
CA VAL A 111 6.46 9.21 11.05
C VAL A 111 7.34 8.97 9.83
N LYS A 112 6.75 8.45 8.75
CA LYS A 112 7.47 8.23 7.49
C LYS A 112 7.78 9.56 6.80
N SER A 113 8.91 9.62 6.11
CA SER A 113 9.22 10.73 5.20
C SER A 113 8.33 10.67 3.96
N GLU A 114 8.31 11.76 3.20
CA GLU A 114 7.59 11.81 1.92
C GLU A 114 8.18 10.81 0.92
N GLU A 115 9.51 10.73 0.84
CA GLU A 115 10.20 9.75 -0.01
C GLU A 115 9.79 8.32 0.32
N GLN A 116 9.79 7.94 1.60
CA GLN A 116 9.36 6.61 2.04
C GLN A 116 7.90 6.33 1.64
N GLN A 117 7.00 7.29 1.82
CA GLN A 117 5.61 7.13 1.40
C GLN A 117 5.46 7.01 -0.12
N SER A 118 6.25 7.75 -0.89
CA SER A 118 6.28 7.68 -2.36
C SER A 118 6.70 6.29 -2.84
N VAL A 119 7.74 5.71 -2.24
CA VAL A 119 8.19 4.35 -2.58
C VAL A 119 7.13 3.31 -2.23
N LEU A 120 6.50 3.43 -1.05
CA LEU A 120 5.36 2.57 -0.69
C LEU A 120 4.18 2.72 -1.65
N MET A 121 3.98 3.91 -2.23
CA MET A 121 2.98 4.14 -3.27
C MET A 121 3.31 3.38 -4.55
N LEU A 122 4.57 3.38 -5.01
CA LEU A 122 5.01 2.58 -6.16
C LEU A 122 4.65 1.10 -5.96
N HIS A 123 4.96 0.54 -4.78
CA HIS A 123 4.61 -0.85 -4.46
C HIS A 123 3.11 -1.12 -4.50
N ARG A 124 2.29 -0.21 -3.97
CA ARG A 124 0.82 -0.34 -3.95
C ARG A 124 0.21 -0.25 -5.35
N VAL A 125 0.68 0.69 -6.17
CA VAL A 125 0.23 0.85 -7.57
C VAL A 125 0.61 -0.39 -8.37
N ARG A 126 1.85 -0.86 -8.24
CA ARG A 126 2.29 -2.13 -8.85
C ARG A 126 1.39 -3.30 -8.46
N GLU A 127 1.08 -3.44 -7.17
CA GLU A 127 0.20 -4.52 -6.71
C GLU A 127 -1.21 -4.41 -7.31
N LEU A 128 -1.77 -3.21 -7.37
CA LEU A 128 -3.08 -2.96 -7.99
C LEU A 128 -3.07 -3.38 -9.47
N LEU A 129 -2.05 -2.98 -10.23
CA LEU A 129 -1.91 -3.35 -11.64
C LEU A 129 -1.76 -4.86 -11.81
N ILE A 130 -1.03 -5.56 -10.94
CA ILE A 130 -0.94 -7.03 -10.97
C ILE A 130 -2.30 -7.68 -10.72
N ARG A 131 -3.14 -7.13 -9.82
CA ARG A 131 -4.52 -7.61 -9.63
C ARG A 131 -5.35 -7.40 -10.89
N GLN A 132 -5.31 -6.20 -11.48
CA GLN A 132 -6.04 -5.90 -12.71
C GLN A 132 -5.63 -6.84 -13.85
N ARG A 133 -4.32 -7.06 -14.05
CA ARG A 133 -3.79 -8.04 -15.01
C ARG A 133 -4.37 -9.43 -14.78
N THR A 134 -4.43 -9.86 -13.53
CA THR A 134 -4.98 -11.17 -13.16
C THR A 134 -6.49 -11.25 -13.44
N MET A 135 -7.23 -10.18 -13.15
CA MET A 135 -8.67 -10.07 -13.44
C MET A 135 -8.94 -10.16 -14.95
N LEU A 136 -8.18 -9.42 -15.77
CA LEU A 136 -8.29 -9.44 -17.23
C LEU A 136 -8.01 -10.84 -17.80
N VAL A 137 -6.93 -11.48 -17.35
CA VAL A 137 -6.60 -12.85 -17.76
C VAL A 137 -7.70 -13.84 -17.38
N ASN A 138 -8.28 -13.71 -16.18
CA ASN A 138 -9.36 -14.57 -15.74
C ASN A 138 -10.66 -14.33 -16.53
N ALA A 139 -10.96 -13.07 -16.89
CA ALA A 139 -12.10 -12.74 -17.75
C ALA A 139 -11.94 -13.36 -19.14
N LEU A 140 -10.78 -13.19 -19.78
CA LEU A 140 -10.48 -13.82 -21.08
C LEU A 140 -10.68 -15.34 -21.04
N ARG A 141 -10.17 -16.00 -19.99
CA ARG A 141 -10.37 -17.45 -19.79
C ARG A 141 -11.84 -17.82 -19.60
N GLY A 142 -12.57 -17.06 -18.78
CA GLY A 142 -13.98 -17.32 -18.51
C GLY A 142 -14.83 -17.22 -19.77
N HIS A 143 -14.66 -16.14 -20.54
CA HIS A 143 -15.41 -15.94 -21.77
C HIS A 143 -15.07 -16.97 -22.85
N LEU A 144 -13.79 -17.33 -23.02
CA LEU A 144 -13.43 -18.36 -24.00
C LEU A 144 -13.94 -19.76 -23.62
N ALA A 145 -14.08 -20.05 -22.33
CA ALA A 145 -14.68 -21.29 -21.87
C ALA A 145 -16.18 -21.42 -22.27
N GLU A 146 -16.91 -20.31 -22.42
CA GLU A 146 -18.30 -20.33 -22.92
C GLU A 146 -18.39 -20.85 -24.36
N PHE A 147 -17.29 -20.74 -25.13
CA PHE A 147 -17.15 -21.27 -26.49
C PHE A 147 -16.40 -22.61 -26.53
N GLY A 148 -16.23 -23.29 -25.39
CA GLY A 148 -15.54 -24.58 -25.30
C GLY A 148 -14.02 -24.49 -25.40
N ILE A 149 -13.44 -23.29 -25.43
CA ILE A 149 -12.00 -23.07 -25.55
C ILE A 149 -11.39 -23.03 -24.14
N VAL A 150 -10.64 -24.07 -23.79
CA VAL A 150 -9.96 -24.18 -22.49
C VAL A 150 -8.45 -24.33 -22.69
N THR A 151 -7.68 -23.37 -22.20
CA THR A 151 -6.20 -23.41 -22.24
C THR A 151 -5.59 -23.79 -20.90
N GLN A 152 -4.34 -24.25 -20.93
CA GLN A 152 -3.54 -24.48 -19.73
C GLN A 152 -3.37 -23.21 -18.87
N GLN A 153 -3.17 -23.39 -17.56
CA GLN A 153 -2.88 -22.28 -16.66
C GLN A 153 -1.46 -21.74 -16.87
N GLY A 154 -1.26 -20.46 -16.54
CA GLY A 154 0.05 -19.79 -16.62
C GLY A 154 0.26 -18.96 -17.90
N ILE A 155 1.47 -18.42 -18.05
CA ILE A 155 1.83 -17.42 -19.09
C ILE A 155 1.66 -17.98 -20.50
N ALA A 156 2.13 -19.22 -20.75
CA ALA A 156 2.01 -19.86 -22.06
C ALA A 156 0.54 -19.99 -22.49
N GLY A 157 -0.35 -20.35 -21.56
CA GLY A 157 -1.79 -20.39 -21.81
C GLY A 157 -2.38 -19.04 -22.19
N VAL A 158 -1.95 -17.96 -21.53
CA VAL A 158 -2.42 -16.60 -21.88
C VAL A 158 -1.97 -16.19 -23.28
N GLY A 159 -0.73 -16.49 -23.66
CA GLY A 159 -0.23 -16.20 -25.00
C GLY A 159 -1.04 -16.90 -26.09
N MET A 160 -1.40 -18.17 -25.89
CA MET A 160 -2.25 -18.91 -26.82
C MET A 160 -3.66 -18.34 -26.92
N LEU A 161 -4.29 -17.94 -25.79
CA LEU A 161 -5.62 -17.31 -25.81
C LEU A 161 -5.60 -16.00 -26.62
N ILE A 162 -4.57 -15.17 -26.42
CA ILE A 162 -4.43 -13.91 -27.15
C ILE A 162 -4.29 -14.18 -28.64
N ALA A 163 -3.39 -15.09 -29.04
CA ALA A 163 -3.18 -15.44 -30.44
C ALA A 163 -4.48 -15.95 -31.09
N LEU A 164 -5.24 -16.79 -30.39
CA LEU A 164 -6.51 -17.32 -30.88
C LEU A 164 -7.58 -16.24 -31.12
N ILE A 165 -7.68 -15.26 -30.22
CA ILE A 165 -8.62 -14.13 -30.35
C ILE A 165 -8.17 -13.15 -31.45
N GLU A 166 -6.88 -13.02 -31.70
CA GLU A 166 -6.34 -12.16 -32.75
C GLU A 166 -6.37 -12.83 -34.13
N ASP A 167 -6.40 -14.15 -34.18
CA ASP A 167 -6.57 -14.92 -35.41
C ASP A 167 -8.00 -14.79 -35.94
N GLY A 168 -8.18 -13.87 -36.90
CA GLY A 168 -9.46 -13.49 -37.48
C GLY A 168 -10.13 -14.59 -38.31
N ASP A 169 -9.36 -15.58 -38.77
CA ASP A 169 -9.86 -16.67 -39.62
C ASP A 169 -10.40 -17.85 -38.79
N HIS A 170 -10.34 -17.75 -37.46
CA HIS A 170 -10.78 -18.83 -36.58
C HIS A 170 -12.30 -18.77 -36.31
N ASP A 171 -13.07 -19.62 -36.98
CA ASP A 171 -14.55 -19.68 -36.88
C ASP A 171 -15.10 -20.08 -35.50
N LEU A 172 -14.24 -20.43 -34.54
CA LEU A 172 -14.66 -20.86 -33.19
C LEU A 172 -15.14 -19.70 -32.30
N ILE A 173 -14.76 -18.46 -32.60
CA ILE A 173 -15.12 -17.30 -31.79
C ILE A 173 -16.02 -16.38 -32.63
N PRO A 174 -17.31 -16.22 -32.25
CA PRO A 174 -18.21 -15.30 -32.93
C PRO A 174 -17.66 -13.88 -32.98
N SER A 175 -17.86 -13.18 -34.11
CA SER A 175 -17.28 -11.86 -34.38
C SER A 175 -17.59 -10.82 -33.29
N LEU A 176 -18.80 -10.84 -32.73
CA LEU A 176 -19.21 -9.95 -31.64
C LEU A 176 -18.48 -10.25 -30.33
N ALA A 177 -18.25 -11.53 -30.01
CA ALA A 177 -17.47 -11.90 -28.84
C ALA A 177 -16.00 -11.51 -29.04
N ARG A 178 -15.46 -11.75 -30.23
CA ARG A 178 -14.09 -11.38 -30.61
C ARG A 178 -13.84 -9.89 -30.43
N SER A 179 -14.73 -9.03 -30.93
CA SER A 179 -14.57 -7.57 -30.80
C SER A 179 -14.53 -7.11 -29.34
N ALA A 180 -15.36 -7.70 -28.46
CA ALA A 180 -15.33 -7.43 -27.02
C ALA A 180 -14.03 -7.93 -26.36
N LEU A 181 -13.56 -9.13 -26.71
CA LEU A 181 -12.35 -9.73 -26.15
C LEU A 181 -11.08 -8.97 -26.56
N LEU A 182 -11.03 -8.43 -27.78
CA LEU A 182 -9.91 -7.59 -28.25
C LEU A 182 -9.71 -6.35 -27.37
N LEU A 183 -10.78 -5.75 -26.84
CA LEU A 183 -10.67 -4.63 -25.88
C LEU A 183 -9.95 -5.06 -24.59
N LEU A 184 -10.27 -6.25 -24.06
CA LEU A 184 -9.62 -6.79 -22.86
C LEU A 184 -8.15 -7.14 -23.11
N ILE A 185 -7.80 -7.60 -24.32
CA ILE A 185 -6.40 -7.83 -24.72
C ILE A 185 -5.62 -6.52 -24.76
N GLY A 186 -6.20 -5.46 -25.33
CA GLY A 186 -5.61 -4.12 -25.34
C GLY A 186 -5.29 -3.64 -23.92
N GLN A 187 -6.27 -3.71 -23.01
CA GLN A 187 -6.08 -3.36 -21.60
C GLN A 187 -5.03 -4.26 -20.91
N LEU A 188 -5.02 -5.56 -21.23
CA LEU A 188 -4.07 -6.50 -20.63
C LEU A 188 -2.62 -6.15 -21.01
N ARG A 189 -2.38 -5.77 -22.26
CA ARG A 189 -1.07 -5.31 -22.75
C ARG A 189 -0.65 -4.02 -22.06
N GLU A 190 -1.54 -3.03 -22.00
CA GLU A 190 -1.25 -1.76 -21.32
C GLU A 190 -0.90 -1.97 -19.84
N VAL A 191 -1.73 -2.73 -19.11
CA VAL A 191 -1.48 -3.04 -17.70
C VAL A 191 -0.14 -3.79 -17.53
N HIS A 192 0.20 -4.70 -18.45
CA HIS A 192 1.50 -5.38 -18.42
C HIS A 192 2.67 -4.40 -18.50
N GLU A 193 2.63 -3.46 -19.45
CA GLU A 193 3.66 -2.44 -19.62
C GLU A 193 3.76 -1.52 -18.39
N LYS A 194 2.63 -1.12 -17.82
CA LYS A 194 2.60 -0.30 -16.59
C LYS A 194 3.19 -1.05 -15.39
N VAL A 195 2.99 -2.36 -15.27
CA VAL A 195 3.68 -3.17 -14.24
C VAL A 195 5.19 -3.11 -14.43
N SER A 196 5.68 -3.28 -15.67
CA SER A 196 7.12 -3.20 -15.97
C SER A 196 7.71 -1.80 -15.74
N GLU A 197 6.93 -0.75 -15.95
CA GLU A 197 7.30 0.62 -15.58
C GLU A 197 7.47 0.77 -14.06
N MET A 198 6.51 0.29 -13.27
CA MET A 198 6.62 0.30 -11.80
C MET A 198 7.80 -0.54 -11.31
N ASP A 199 8.06 -1.70 -11.92
CA ASP A 199 9.26 -2.51 -11.62
C ASP A 199 10.54 -1.69 -11.82
N ARG A 200 10.68 -1.00 -12.96
CA ARG A 200 11.86 -0.18 -13.25
C ARG A 200 12.07 0.93 -12.22
N GLN A 201 11.01 1.62 -11.81
CA GLN A 201 11.10 2.68 -10.80
C GLN A 201 11.51 2.14 -9.42
N ILE A 202 10.93 1.01 -9.01
CA ILE A 202 11.30 0.35 -7.75
C ILE A 202 12.75 -0.11 -7.78
N HIS A 203 13.20 -0.73 -8.88
CA HIS A 203 14.60 -1.14 -9.04
C HIS A 203 15.56 0.05 -9.04
N ALA A 204 15.18 1.18 -9.64
CA ALA A 204 16.00 2.39 -9.61
C ALA A 204 16.17 2.93 -8.18
N TRP A 205 15.09 3.03 -7.42
CA TRP A 205 15.16 3.45 -6.01
C TRP A 205 15.91 2.45 -5.13
N HIS A 206 15.69 1.15 -5.34
CA HIS A 206 16.44 0.10 -4.63
C HIS A 206 17.95 0.26 -4.85
N ARG A 207 18.38 0.53 -6.09
CA ARG A 207 19.81 0.74 -6.40
C ARG A 207 20.39 1.98 -5.73
N SER A 208 19.62 3.03 -5.47
CA SER A 208 20.11 4.21 -4.74
C SER A 208 20.08 4.02 -3.21
N ASN A 209 19.23 3.14 -2.68
CA ASN A 209 19.04 2.98 -1.23
C ASN A 209 19.93 1.89 -0.61
N GLU A 210 20.84 2.29 0.29
CA GLU A 210 21.78 1.37 0.94
C GLU A 210 21.10 0.30 1.81
N LEU A 211 20.11 0.67 2.62
CA LEU A 211 19.37 -0.28 3.46
C LEU A 211 18.69 -1.34 2.60
N SER A 212 18.11 -0.94 1.47
CA SER A 212 17.47 -1.85 0.53
C SER A 212 18.47 -2.82 -0.09
N ARG A 213 19.66 -2.36 -0.52
CA ARG A 213 20.71 -3.26 -1.04
C ARG A 213 21.22 -4.22 0.04
N ARG A 214 21.37 -3.76 1.28
CA ARG A 214 21.75 -4.64 2.41
C ARG A 214 20.68 -5.68 2.73
N LEU A 215 19.40 -5.33 2.62
CA LEU A 215 18.30 -6.28 2.85
C LEU A 215 18.22 -7.35 1.76
N GLU A 216 18.62 -7.04 0.52
CA GLU A 216 18.66 -8.02 -0.58
C GLU A 216 19.67 -9.16 -0.34
N THR A 217 20.72 -8.93 0.45
CA THR A 217 21.69 -9.98 0.77
C THR A 217 21.11 -11.09 1.65
N ILE A 218 19.91 -10.90 2.20
CA ILE A 218 19.21 -11.92 2.98
C ILE A 218 18.57 -12.95 2.02
N PRO A 219 18.84 -14.26 2.20
CA PRO A 219 18.23 -15.28 1.36
C PRO A 219 16.70 -15.16 1.30
N GLY A 220 16.16 -15.09 0.08
CA GLY A 220 14.73 -14.92 -0.18
C GLY A 220 14.24 -13.47 -0.31
N PHE A 221 15.11 -12.48 -0.11
CA PHE A 221 14.78 -11.06 -0.26
C PHE A 221 15.33 -10.56 -1.60
N GLY A 222 14.47 -10.51 -2.63
CA GLY A 222 14.82 -9.83 -3.88
C GLY A 222 14.62 -8.31 -3.78
N PRO A 223 15.02 -7.53 -4.81
CA PRO A 223 14.94 -6.07 -4.81
C PRO A 223 13.57 -5.52 -4.44
N ILE A 224 12.48 -6.12 -4.94
CA ILE A 224 11.10 -5.72 -4.65
C ILE A 224 10.75 -5.89 -3.16
N THR A 225 11.17 -6.99 -2.55
CA THR A 225 10.90 -7.24 -1.12
C THR A 225 11.77 -6.34 -0.25
N ALA A 226 13.05 -6.24 -0.59
CA ALA A 226 14.01 -5.42 0.12
C ALA A 226 13.63 -3.94 0.09
N SER A 227 13.14 -3.42 -1.03
CA SER A 227 12.71 -2.02 -1.14
C SER A 227 11.44 -1.72 -0.36
N ALA A 228 10.47 -2.63 -0.37
CA ALA A 228 9.25 -2.47 0.41
C ALA A 228 9.55 -2.42 1.92
N ILE A 229 10.47 -3.27 2.40
CA ILE A 229 10.86 -3.30 3.81
C ILE A 229 11.65 -2.04 4.17
N ALA A 230 12.64 -1.65 3.35
CA ALA A 230 13.41 -0.42 3.58
C ALA A 230 12.53 0.84 3.63
N ALA A 231 11.49 0.92 2.79
CA ALA A 231 10.55 2.03 2.81
C ALA A 231 9.54 1.98 3.98
N THR A 232 9.32 0.80 4.56
CA THR A 232 8.41 0.61 5.70
C THR A 232 9.12 0.88 7.03
N VAL A 233 10.35 0.41 7.16
CA VAL A 233 11.16 0.48 8.37
C VAL A 233 11.94 1.79 8.39
N THR A 234 11.53 2.66 9.30
CA THR A 234 12.09 4.00 9.55
C THR A 234 13.26 3.97 10.54
N ASP A 235 13.29 2.97 11.42
CA ASP A 235 14.35 2.78 12.41
C ASP A 235 14.58 1.28 12.63
N ALA A 236 15.76 0.79 12.24
CA ALA A 236 16.15 -0.61 12.38
C ALA A 236 16.41 -1.01 13.85
N SER A 237 16.70 -0.04 14.73
CA SER A 237 16.96 -0.27 16.16
C SER A 237 15.70 -0.71 16.93
N LEU A 238 14.52 -0.53 16.34
CA LEU A 238 13.25 -1.06 16.84
C LEU A 238 13.20 -2.61 16.81
N PHE A 239 14.12 -3.26 16.09
CA PHE A 239 14.25 -4.72 16.03
C PHE A 239 15.43 -5.20 16.86
N LYS A 240 15.20 -5.46 18.16
CA LYS A 240 16.25 -5.86 19.11
C LYS A 240 16.84 -7.28 18.89
N SER A 241 16.35 -8.08 17.95
CA SER A 241 16.94 -9.38 17.59
C SER A 241 16.37 -9.95 16.29
N GLY A 242 17.21 -10.66 15.52
CA GLY A 242 16.88 -11.28 14.22
C GLY A 242 15.62 -12.16 14.15
N PRO A 243 15.20 -12.89 15.22
CA PRO A 243 13.92 -13.61 15.22
C PRO A 243 12.71 -12.66 15.15
N THR A 244 12.87 -11.39 15.53
CA THR A 244 11.83 -10.37 15.45
C THR A 244 11.70 -9.79 14.04
N ILE A 245 12.66 -9.98 13.12
CA ILE A 245 12.40 -9.72 11.69
C ILE A 245 11.45 -10.78 11.11
N GLY A 246 11.42 -11.98 11.69
CA GLY A 246 10.39 -12.99 11.41
C GLY A 246 9.10 -12.86 12.24
N ARG A 247 9.07 -11.92 13.20
CA ARG A 247 7.98 -11.67 14.18
C ARG A 247 7.46 -10.23 14.25
N VAL A 248 8.03 -9.27 13.51
CA VAL A 248 7.21 -8.47 12.58
C VAL A 248 6.45 -9.56 11.91
N ASP A 249 5.16 -9.71 12.24
CA ASP A 249 4.26 -10.65 11.57
C ASP A 249 4.83 -10.79 10.17
N ARG A 250 5.40 -11.98 9.80
CA ARG A 250 5.76 -12.22 8.39
C ARG A 250 4.57 -11.63 7.69
N PRO A 251 4.65 -10.50 6.97
CA PRO A 251 3.44 -9.85 6.55
C PRO A 251 2.82 -10.93 5.68
N ARG A 252 1.74 -11.59 6.16
CA ARG A 252 1.35 -12.87 5.55
C ARG A 252 0.92 -12.60 4.11
N THR A 253 0.74 -11.33 3.78
CA THR A 253 1.31 -10.67 2.60
C THR A 253 1.63 -9.22 2.97
N ALA A 254 2.35 -8.46 2.13
CA ALA A 254 2.50 -7.00 2.25
C ALA A 254 1.16 -6.26 2.50
N ALA A 255 0.02 -6.90 2.19
CA ALA A 255 -1.35 -6.50 2.50
C ALA A 255 -1.66 -6.24 3.99
N GLU A 256 -1.04 -6.97 4.93
CA GLU A 256 -1.36 -6.83 6.36
C GLU A 256 -0.73 -5.57 6.99
N LEU A 257 0.45 -5.14 6.52
CA LEU A 257 1.09 -3.89 6.95
C LEU A 257 0.44 -2.63 6.35
N ILE A 258 -0.41 -2.79 5.32
CA ILE A 258 -1.06 -1.69 4.58
C ILE A 258 -2.59 -1.64 4.79
N GLY A 259 -3.14 -2.41 5.75
CA GLY A 259 -4.57 -2.35 6.12
C GLY A 259 -5.53 -2.93 5.07
N TRP A 260 -5.15 -4.00 4.37
CA TRP A 260 -5.94 -4.60 3.29
C TRP A 260 -6.57 -5.96 3.66
N GLN A 261 -7.83 -6.16 3.26
CA GLN A 261 -8.55 -7.45 3.36
C GLN A 261 -8.01 -8.47 2.35
N ARG A 262 -8.05 -9.77 2.70
CA ARG A 262 -7.45 -10.87 1.92
C ARG A 262 -8.10 -11.06 0.55
N PRO A 263 -7.32 -11.18 -0.54
CA PRO A 263 -7.79 -11.80 -1.79
C PRO A 263 -8.02 -13.30 -1.60
N SER A 264 -8.93 -13.87 -2.40
CA SER A 264 -9.31 -15.28 -2.32
C SER A 264 -8.14 -16.22 -2.63
N ARG A 265 -8.21 -17.49 -2.20
CA ARG A 265 -7.18 -18.53 -2.50
C ARG A 265 -6.90 -18.66 -4.00
N LYS A 266 -7.90 -18.42 -4.86
CA LYS A 266 -7.76 -18.49 -6.32
C LYS A 266 -6.85 -17.38 -6.88
N ASP A 267 -6.82 -16.20 -6.27
CA ASP A 267 -6.00 -15.06 -6.73
C ASP A 267 -4.50 -15.23 -6.46
N GLN A 268 -4.15 -16.00 -5.42
CA GLN A 268 -2.75 -16.19 -5.00
C GLN A 268 -1.99 -17.17 -5.91
N GLN A 269 -2.68 -18.18 -6.44
CA GLN A 269 -2.10 -19.19 -7.31
C GLN A 269 -1.79 -18.60 -8.71
N THR A 270 -2.65 -17.72 -9.20
CA THR A 270 -2.48 -17.01 -10.49
C THR A 270 -1.40 -15.93 -10.42
N ARG A 271 -1.20 -15.27 -9.28
CA ARG A 271 -0.09 -14.31 -9.08
C ARG A 271 1.30 -14.97 -9.20
N ARG A 272 1.46 -16.21 -8.70
CA ARG A 272 2.73 -16.95 -8.80
C ARG A 272 3.02 -17.42 -10.23
N SER A 273 2.00 -17.80 -11.00
CA SER A 273 2.17 -18.28 -12.38
C SER A 273 2.32 -17.16 -13.43
N LEU A 274 1.96 -15.92 -13.11
CA LEU A 274 2.06 -14.74 -13.99
C LEU A 274 3.25 -13.81 -13.66
N SER A 275 4.08 -14.17 -12.68
CA SER A 275 5.33 -13.43 -12.40
C SER A 275 6.44 -13.99 -13.29
N PRO A 276 7.02 -13.19 -14.21
CA PRO A 276 8.12 -13.70 -15.02
C PRO A 276 9.36 -13.93 -14.13
N PRO A 277 10.20 -14.94 -14.39
CA PRO A 277 11.56 -14.93 -13.89
C PRO A 277 12.28 -13.70 -14.46
N ALA A 278 13.22 -13.12 -13.71
CA ALA A 278 13.81 -11.80 -13.90
C ALA A 278 14.55 -11.52 -15.24
N SER A 279 14.33 -12.28 -16.31
CA SER A 279 15.08 -12.14 -17.56
C SER A 279 14.36 -12.50 -18.87
N ARG A 280 13.06 -12.82 -18.90
CA ARG A 280 12.36 -13.05 -20.20
C ARG A 280 11.55 -11.83 -20.62
N ARG A 281 12.15 -10.97 -21.45
CA ARG A 281 11.41 -10.05 -22.32
C ARG A 281 10.50 -10.88 -23.22
N TRP A 282 9.26 -10.42 -23.41
CA TRP A 282 8.40 -10.89 -24.48
C TRP A 282 9.07 -10.50 -25.81
N GLY A 283 9.88 -11.40 -26.36
CA GLY A 283 10.45 -11.24 -27.68
C GLY A 283 9.36 -11.47 -28.71
N ALA A 284 9.19 -10.52 -29.63
CA ALA A 284 8.45 -10.73 -30.86
C ALA A 284 9.07 -11.92 -31.60
N CYS A 285 8.40 -13.06 -31.61
CA CYS A 285 8.77 -14.18 -32.45
C CYS A 285 8.05 -13.99 -33.79
N GLY A 286 8.69 -13.27 -34.70
CA GLY A 286 8.38 -13.36 -36.11
C GLY A 286 8.96 -14.67 -36.63
N THR A 287 8.10 -15.57 -37.11
CA THR A 287 8.52 -16.69 -37.94
C THR A 287 7.70 -16.66 -39.22
N SER A 288 8.38 -16.22 -40.28
CA SER A 288 8.01 -16.39 -41.68
C SER A 288 7.75 -17.87 -42.00
N PHE A 289 6.54 -18.18 -42.44
CA PHE A 289 6.22 -19.46 -43.07
C PHE A 289 6.29 -19.25 -44.59
N GLN A 290 7.30 -19.82 -45.24
CA GLN A 290 7.33 -19.94 -46.70
C GLN A 290 6.50 -21.17 -47.11
N PRO A 291 5.67 -21.09 -48.16
CA PRO A 291 4.99 -22.25 -48.71
C PRO A 291 5.95 -22.98 -49.66
N GLN A 292 6.06 -24.31 -49.53
CA GLN A 292 6.53 -25.16 -50.62
C GLN A 292 5.31 -25.85 -51.23
N GLY A 293 5.27 -25.83 -52.57
CA GLY A 293 4.28 -26.52 -53.37
C GLY A 293 4.57 -28.00 -53.56
#